data_AF-A0A963MLR3-F1
#
_entry.id   AF-A0A963MLR3-F1
#
_cell.length_a   1.000
_cell.length_b   1.000
_cell.length_c   1.000
_cell.angle_alpha   90.00
_cell.angle_beta   90.00
_cell.angle_gamma   90.00
#
_symmetry.space_group_name_H-M   'P 1'
#
loop_
_entity.id
_entity.type
_entity.pdbx_description
1 polymer ?
#
loop_
_entity_poly.entity_id
_entity_poly.type
_entity_poly.pdbx_seq_one_letter_code
_entity_poly.pdbx_strand_id
1 'polypeptide(L)'
;DVVRMQVTGRLGGNDDALPRYYYLVNSLANFAVSFPAALPVTVAVLAASLPYFRHSSRRSASATAWDPALRMATLMAGWLLLILIGLSIPETKKARYLLPAVPAMAALAAYAFIDQRGKLLLVVYQLLRTLLLVLPTALIALLFFAQQYARRHGLDVQVEAPLLLGSLAACQLLSLTSLRRSFAPGRRDRWIAAAAALAFWLTNVCLREPAELQIHSARPFVQAVEEMRRQKPAPLVLYGLNRDGPAIVYHVNVEGEFTPQFIDRAQQLTELHYPLYLVISDRNSSALASARAAEGRPALPAAAYRGWFRDGEYRVYYLEQPPD
;
A
#
# COMPACT_ATOMS: atom_id res chain seq x y z
N ASP A 1 4.21 -15.76 35.31
CA ASP A 1 3.03 -16.19 34.53
C ASP A 1 3.19 -15.99 33.03
N VAL A 2 3.69 -17.01 32.33
CA VAL A 2 3.71 -17.04 30.86
C VAL A 2 2.29 -16.98 30.29
N VAL A 3 1.32 -17.61 30.97
CA VAL A 3 -0.12 -17.55 30.61
C VAL A 3 -0.65 -16.11 30.71
N ARG A 4 -0.19 -15.34 31.72
CA ARG A 4 -0.59 -13.93 31.84
C ARG A 4 0.04 -13.04 30.77
N MET A 5 1.27 -13.33 30.38
CA MET A 5 1.98 -12.55 29.37
C MET A 5 1.60 -12.92 27.92
N GLN A 6 1.24 -14.18 27.65
CA GLN A 6 0.94 -14.68 26.30
C GLN A 6 -0.55 -14.79 26.00
N VAL A 7 -1.39 -15.05 27.01
CA VAL A 7 -2.83 -15.30 26.82
C VAL A 7 -3.66 -14.17 27.39
N THR A 8 -3.61 -13.92 28.70
CA THR A 8 -4.53 -12.95 29.31
C THR A 8 -4.11 -11.50 29.07
N GLY A 9 -2.83 -11.21 28.90
CA GLY A 9 -2.32 -9.87 28.55
C GLY A 9 -2.52 -9.47 27.09
N ARG A 10 -3.00 -10.37 26.23
CA ARG A 10 -3.43 -10.09 24.84
C ARG A 10 -4.96 -10.07 24.67
N LEU A 11 -5.68 -10.36 25.75
CA LEU A 11 -7.15 -10.40 25.85
C LEU A 11 -7.68 -9.36 26.85
N GLY A 12 -6.83 -8.90 27.77
CA GLY A 12 -7.12 -7.86 28.76
C GLY A 12 -6.74 -6.49 28.23
N GLY A 13 -7.76 -5.76 27.78
CA GLY A 13 -7.61 -4.50 27.05
C GLY A 13 -6.78 -3.46 27.81
N ASN A 14 -5.66 -3.08 27.21
CA ASN A 14 -4.99 -1.82 27.47
C ASN A 14 -5.61 -0.68 26.63
N ASP A 15 -5.38 0.56 27.05
CA ASP A 15 -5.90 1.79 26.42
C ASP A 15 -5.47 1.99 24.95
N ASP A 16 -4.45 1.26 24.47
CA ASP A 16 -3.99 1.25 23.06
C ASP A 16 -4.67 0.16 22.20
N ALA A 17 -5.67 -0.56 22.74
CA ALA A 17 -6.33 -1.63 22.01
C ALA A 17 -7.16 -1.10 20.82
N LEU A 18 -6.87 -1.62 19.63
CA LEU A 18 -7.61 -1.27 18.42
C LEU A 18 -9.11 -1.66 18.57
N PRO A 19 -10.06 -0.87 18.06
CA PRO A 19 -11.49 -1.11 18.23
C PRO A 19 -11.93 -2.50 17.76
N ARG A 20 -13.01 -3.06 18.35
CA ARG A 20 -13.57 -4.37 17.92
C ARG A 20 -14.02 -4.38 16.46
N TYR A 21 -14.51 -3.24 15.96
CA TYR A 21 -14.89 -3.03 14.56
C TYR A 21 -13.71 -2.70 13.63
N TYR A 22 -12.46 -2.82 14.09
CA TYR A 22 -11.26 -2.52 13.29
C TYR A 22 -11.29 -3.19 11.92
N TYR A 23 -11.65 -4.48 11.87
CA TYR A 23 -11.72 -5.21 10.61
C TYR A 23 -12.90 -4.84 9.73
N LEU A 24 -13.94 -4.22 10.26
CA LEU A 24 -15.02 -3.69 9.43
C LEU A 24 -14.58 -2.38 8.78
N VAL A 25 -13.95 -1.47 9.53
CA VAL A 25 -13.59 -0.13 9.06
C VAL A 25 -12.31 -0.16 8.23
N ASN A 26 -11.24 -0.75 8.77
CA ASN A 26 -9.93 -0.71 8.14
C ASN A 26 -9.89 -1.60 6.87
N SER A 27 -10.66 -2.69 6.82
CA SER A 27 -10.66 -3.59 5.66
C SER A 27 -11.37 -3.00 4.44
N LEU A 28 -12.26 -2.01 4.63
CA LEU A 28 -12.86 -1.25 3.52
C LEU A 28 -11.80 -0.55 2.67
N ALA A 29 -10.72 -0.05 3.30
CA ALA A 29 -9.62 0.59 2.59
C ALA A 29 -8.55 -0.40 2.08
N ASN A 30 -8.33 -1.52 2.79
CA ASN A 30 -7.20 -2.41 2.53
C ASN A 30 -7.47 -3.53 1.51
N PHE A 31 -8.73 -3.96 1.32
CA PHE A 31 -9.08 -5.09 0.44
C PHE A 31 -9.77 -4.66 -0.85
N ALA A 32 -9.45 -3.44 -1.32
CA ALA A 32 -10.00 -2.82 -2.52
C ALA A 32 -11.56 -2.91 -2.54
N VAL A 33 -12.14 -3.17 -3.71
CA VAL A 33 -13.60 -3.23 -3.90
C VAL A 33 -14.23 -4.52 -3.34
N SER A 34 -13.42 -5.56 -3.13
CA SER A 34 -13.93 -6.90 -2.78
C SER A 34 -14.67 -6.94 -1.44
N PHE A 35 -14.11 -6.32 -0.39
CA PHE A 35 -14.74 -6.27 0.93
C PHE A 35 -15.98 -5.34 0.97
N PRO A 36 -15.91 -4.07 0.51
CA PRO A 36 -17.09 -3.20 0.43
C PRO A 36 -18.26 -3.81 -0.33
N ALA A 37 -17.99 -4.56 -1.40
CA ALA A 37 -19.04 -5.23 -2.18
C ALA A 37 -19.55 -6.54 -1.52
N ALA A 38 -18.66 -7.30 -0.86
CA ALA A 38 -19.04 -8.55 -0.21
C ALA A 38 -20.00 -8.34 0.96
N LEU A 39 -19.90 -7.23 1.70
CA LEU A 39 -20.78 -6.92 2.84
C LEU A 39 -22.28 -6.87 2.48
N PRO A 40 -22.75 -6.01 1.54
CA PRO A 40 -24.15 -5.97 1.16
C PRO A 40 -24.60 -7.30 0.54
N VAL A 41 -23.76 -7.97 -0.25
CA VAL A 41 -24.09 -9.29 -0.80
C VAL A 41 -24.26 -10.34 0.30
N THR A 42 -23.39 -10.33 1.32
CA THR A 42 -23.52 -11.20 2.50
C THR A 42 -24.88 -11.02 3.17
N VAL A 43 -25.32 -9.77 3.38
CA VAL A 43 -26.64 -9.48 3.97
C VAL A 43 -27.77 -10.03 3.08
N ALA A 44 -27.73 -9.80 1.77
CA ALA A 44 -28.74 -10.32 0.85
C ALA A 44 -28.79 -11.86 0.83
N VAL A 45 -27.62 -12.51 0.79
CA VAL A 45 -27.50 -13.99 0.76
C VAL A 45 -28.00 -14.60 2.06
N LEU A 46 -27.67 -14.01 3.22
CA LEU A 46 -28.16 -14.49 4.52
C LEU A 46 -29.67 -14.29 4.68
N ALA A 47 -30.21 -13.16 4.21
CA ALA A 47 -31.64 -12.93 4.20
C ALA A 47 -32.38 -13.93 3.29
N ALA A 48 -31.84 -14.21 2.10
CA ALA A 48 -32.41 -15.18 1.15
C ALA A 48 -32.29 -16.64 1.64
N SER A 49 -31.27 -16.96 2.45
CA SER A 49 -31.07 -18.30 3.01
C SER A 49 -31.83 -18.54 4.32
N LEU A 50 -32.36 -17.49 4.97
CA LEU A 50 -33.10 -17.57 6.24
C LEU A 50 -34.25 -18.60 6.25
N PRO A 51 -35.11 -18.73 5.22
CA PRO A 51 -36.18 -19.72 5.18
C PRO A 51 -35.66 -21.17 5.22
N TYR A 52 -34.49 -21.41 4.62
CA TYR A 52 -33.86 -22.73 4.59
C TYR A 52 -33.28 -23.13 5.95
N PHE A 53 -32.83 -22.16 6.76
CA PHE A 53 -32.37 -22.40 8.13
C PHE A 53 -33.52 -22.68 9.10
N ARG A 54 -34.66 -21.98 8.96
CA ARG A 54 -35.80 -22.07 9.90
C ARG A 54 -36.60 -23.38 9.75
N HIS A 55 -36.64 -23.98 8.58
CA HIS A 55 -37.41 -25.21 8.30
C HIS A 55 -36.58 -26.51 8.34
N SER A 56 -35.51 -26.51 9.16
CA SER A 56 -34.58 -27.64 9.28
C SER A 56 -35.18 -28.95 9.84
N SER A 57 -36.40 -28.92 10.39
CA SER A 57 -37.07 -30.09 10.97
C SER A 57 -37.84 -30.96 9.96
N ARG A 58 -37.97 -30.57 8.68
CA ARG A 58 -38.60 -31.38 7.62
C ARG A 58 -37.60 -31.80 6.54
N ARG A 59 -36.43 -32.27 6.97
CA ARG A 59 -35.27 -32.63 6.11
C ARG A 59 -35.48 -33.77 5.11
N SER A 60 -36.62 -34.45 5.10
CA SER A 60 -36.75 -35.68 4.30
C SER A 60 -37.26 -35.51 2.86
N ALA A 61 -37.59 -34.29 2.40
CA ALA A 61 -38.17 -34.11 1.05
C ALA A 61 -37.56 -32.99 0.18
N SER A 62 -36.65 -32.15 0.69
CA SER A 62 -36.27 -30.90 0.02
C SER A 62 -34.77 -30.66 -0.18
N ALA A 63 -33.93 -31.70 -0.11
CA ALA A 63 -32.53 -31.61 -0.53
C ALA A 63 -32.37 -31.26 -2.03
N THR A 64 -33.47 -31.32 -2.79
CA THR A 64 -33.60 -31.06 -4.23
C THR A 64 -33.99 -29.61 -4.60
N ALA A 65 -34.26 -28.71 -3.64
CA ALA A 65 -34.81 -27.37 -3.95
C ALA A 65 -33.99 -26.17 -3.43
N TRP A 66 -32.74 -26.37 -2.99
CA TRP A 66 -31.83 -25.25 -2.70
C TRP A 66 -30.99 -24.95 -3.93
N ASP A 67 -31.12 -23.75 -4.48
CA ASP A 67 -30.29 -23.29 -5.58
C ASP A 67 -28.78 -23.46 -5.24
N PRO A 68 -28.02 -24.22 -6.04
CA PRO A 68 -26.61 -24.50 -5.76
C PRO A 68 -25.75 -23.23 -5.61
N ALA A 69 -26.06 -22.18 -6.37
CA ALA A 69 -25.33 -20.92 -6.31
C ALA A 69 -25.58 -20.19 -4.99
N LEU A 70 -26.85 -20.09 -4.55
CA LEU A 70 -27.20 -19.54 -3.23
C LEU A 70 -26.58 -20.34 -2.08
N ARG A 71 -26.55 -21.68 -2.17
CA ARG A 71 -25.91 -22.54 -1.17
C ARG A 71 -24.42 -22.24 -1.05
N MET A 72 -23.71 -22.18 -2.17
CA MET A 72 -22.27 -21.85 -2.17
C MET A 72 -22.03 -20.45 -1.60
N ALA A 73 -22.79 -19.45 -2.04
CA ALA A 73 -22.69 -18.08 -1.52
C ALA A 73 -22.92 -18.03 0.00
N THR A 74 -23.87 -18.81 0.52
CA THR A 74 -24.14 -18.89 1.96
C THR A 74 -22.96 -19.48 2.74
N LEU A 75 -22.29 -20.50 2.19
CA LEU A 75 -21.07 -21.06 2.79
C LEU A 75 -19.92 -20.05 2.77
N MET A 76 -19.76 -19.28 1.68
CA MET A 76 -18.75 -18.21 1.59
C MET A 76 -19.04 -17.08 2.59
N ALA A 77 -20.31 -16.70 2.77
CA ALA A 77 -20.74 -15.76 3.80
C ALA A 77 -20.41 -16.27 5.21
N GLY A 78 -20.70 -17.55 5.49
CA GLY A 78 -20.32 -18.20 6.74
C GLY A 78 -18.81 -18.19 6.99
N TRP A 79 -18.01 -18.51 5.97
CA TRP A 79 -16.54 -18.47 6.04
C TRP A 79 -16.01 -17.06 6.34
N LEU A 80 -16.52 -16.05 5.62
CA LEU A 80 -16.15 -14.65 5.86
C LEU A 80 -16.50 -14.23 7.29
N LEU A 81 -17.72 -14.52 7.76
CA LEU A 81 -18.17 -14.17 9.12
C LEU A 81 -17.38 -14.88 10.20
N LEU A 82 -17.06 -16.17 10.01
CA LEU A 82 -16.24 -16.94 10.94
C LEU A 82 -14.88 -16.26 11.16
N ILE A 83 -14.22 -15.84 10.08
CA ILE A 83 -12.93 -15.14 10.15
C ILE A 83 -13.08 -13.76 10.78
N LEU A 84 -14.07 -12.97 10.36
CA LEU A 84 -14.30 -11.64 10.91
C LEU A 84 -14.56 -11.68 12.42
N ILE A 85 -15.42 -12.59 12.88
CA ILE A 85 -15.75 -12.75 14.29
C ILE A 85 -14.53 -13.27 15.06
N GLY A 86 -13.91 -14.35 14.57
CA GLY A 86 -12.77 -14.98 15.23
C GLY A 86 -11.58 -14.05 15.40
N LEU A 87 -11.26 -13.26 14.38
CA LEU A 87 -10.13 -12.32 14.42
C LEU A 87 -10.48 -10.99 15.10
N SER A 88 -11.75 -10.67 15.35
CA SER A 88 -12.13 -9.46 16.08
C SER A 88 -11.92 -9.58 17.60
N ILE A 89 -11.67 -10.79 18.11
CA ILE A 89 -11.46 -11.08 19.54
C ILE A 89 -10.03 -10.71 20.00
N PRO A 90 -8.94 -11.10 19.31
CA PRO A 90 -7.58 -10.73 19.72
C PRO A 90 -7.31 -9.22 19.67
N GLU A 91 -6.47 -8.71 20.58
CA GLU A 91 -6.12 -7.28 20.64
C GLU A 91 -5.17 -6.82 19.53
N THR A 92 -4.21 -7.67 19.16
CA THR A 92 -3.28 -7.35 18.07
C THR A 92 -3.96 -7.56 16.73
N LYS A 93 -4.25 -6.46 16.01
CA LYS A 93 -4.97 -6.50 14.75
C LYS A 93 -4.13 -5.92 13.62
N LYS A 94 -4.04 -6.66 12.52
CA LYS A 94 -3.41 -6.22 11.28
C LYS A 94 -4.30 -6.59 10.11
N ALA A 95 -4.46 -5.68 9.14
CA ALA A 95 -5.31 -5.90 7.96
C ALA A 95 -5.01 -7.24 7.27
N ARG A 96 -3.72 -7.59 7.13
CA ARG A 96 -3.26 -8.85 6.53
C ARG A 96 -3.82 -10.14 7.16
N TYR A 97 -4.37 -10.09 8.38
CA TYR A 97 -5.00 -11.27 8.97
C TYR A 97 -6.29 -11.69 8.26
N LEU A 98 -6.92 -10.80 7.47
CA LEU A 98 -8.08 -11.15 6.63
C LEU A 98 -7.72 -11.79 5.29
N LEU A 99 -6.42 -11.94 4.96
CA LEU A 99 -5.99 -12.56 3.71
C LEU A 99 -6.70 -13.91 3.42
N PRO A 100 -6.91 -14.80 4.42
CA PRO A 100 -7.61 -16.06 4.19
C PRO A 100 -9.11 -15.90 3.82
N ALA A 101 -9.72 -14.75 4.13
CA ALA A 101 -11.13 -14.47 3.78
C ALA A 101 -11.29 -13.87 2.37
N VAL A 102 -10.19 -13.46 1.71
CA VAL A 102 -10.25 -12.79 0.40
C VAL A 102 -10.94 -13.62 -0.68
N PRO A 103 -10.71 -14.95 -0.79
CA PRO A 103 -11.44 -15.78 -1.74
C PRO A 103 -12.96 -15.75 -1.51
N ALA A 104 -13.40 -15.80 -0.24
CA ALA A 104 -14.81 -15.72 0.11
C ALA A 104 -15.41 -14.34 -0.25
N MET A 105 -14.69 -13.25 0.06
CA MET A 105 -15.10 -11.89 -0.32
C MET A 105 -15.28 -11.76 -1.84
N ALA A 106 -14.30 -12.23 -2.62
CA ALA A 106 -14.33 -12.15 -4.08
C ALA A 106 -15.49 -12.99 -4.66
N ALA A 107 -15.71 -14.20 -4.14
CA ALA A 107 -16.82 -15.07 -4.54
C ALA A 107 -18.18 -14.43 -4.23
N LEU A 108 -18.33 -13.80 -3.06
CA LEU A 108 -19.53 -13.06 -2.69
C LEU A 108 -19.75 -11.84 -3.58
N ALA A 109 -18.72 -11.04 -3.84
CA ALA A 109 -18.84 -9.90 -4.77
C ALA A 109 -19.26 -10.37 -6.19
N ALA A 110 -18.73 -11.50 -6.66
CA ALA A 110 -19.09 -12.10 -7.94
C ALA A 110 -20.53 -12.65 -7.96
N TYR A 111 -21.11 -13.04 -6.81
CA TYR A 111 -22.48 -13.54 -6.74
C TYR A 111 -23.52 -12.51 -7.22
N ALA A 112 -23.25 -11.21 -7.08
CA ALA A 112 -24.10 -10.15 -7.64
C ALA A 112 -24.23 -10.22 -9.18
N PHE A 113 -23.27 -10.84 -9.87
CA PHE A 113 -23.33 -11.10 -11.32
C PHE A 113 -24.11 -12.37 -11.68
N ILE A 114 -24.41 -13.23 -10.69
CA ILE A 114 -25.14 -14.49 -10.87
C ILE A 114 -26.63 -14.29 -10.59
N ASP A 115 -26.99 -13.65 -9.48
CA ASP A 115 -28.38 -13.37 -9.11
C ASP A 115 -28.61 -11.88 -8.82
N GLN A 116 -29.65 -11.33 -9.46
CA GLN A 116 -30.01 -9.91 -9.45
C GLN A 116 -31.50 -9.70 -9.08
N ARG A 117 -32.18 -10.75 -8.61
CA ARG A 117 -33.62 -10.68 -8.27
C ARG A 117 -33.93 -9.70 -7.14
N GLY A 118 -33.01 -9.51 -6.20
CA GLY A 118 -33.14 -8.54 -5.11
C GLY A 118 -32.66 -7.14 -5.49
N LYS A 119 -33.38 -6.09 -5.06
CA LYS A 119 -33.01 -4.68 -5.31
C LYS A 119 -31.57 -4.36 -4.88
N LEU A 120 -31.16 -4.87 -3.72
CA LEU A 120 -29.82 -4.63 -3.18
C LEU A 120 -28.72 -5.30 -4.04
N LEU A 121 -28.93 -6.54 -4.48
CA LEU A 121 -28.00 -7.22 -5.39
C LEU A 121 -27.92 -6.52 -6.75
N LEU A 122 -29.05 -6.04 -7.27
CA LEU A 122 -29.08 -5.27 -8.52
C LEU A 122 -28.27 -3.98 -8.42
N VAL A 123 -28.39 -3.23 -7.31
CA VAL A 123 -27.60 -2.01 -7.08
C VAL A 123 -26.10 -2.33 -7.00
N VAL A 124 -25.73 -3.37 -6.24
CA VAL A 124 -24.32 -3.80 -6.14
C VAL A 124 -23.77 -4.20 -7.51
N TYR A 125 -24.53 -4.99 -8.27
CA TYR A 125 -24.19 -5.36 -9.64
C TYR A 125 -23.94 -4.14 -10.53
N GLN A 126 -24.86 -3.16 -10.53
CA GLN A 126 -24.73 -1.95 -11.35
C GLN A 126 -23.50 -1.13 -10.97
N LEU A 127 -23.24 -0.95 -9.67
CA LEU A 127 -22.08 -0.23 -9.17
C LEU A 127 -20.78 -0.94 -9.55
N LEU A 128 -20.68 -2.25 -9.29
CA LEU A 128 -19.50 -3.05 -9.62
C LEU A 128 -19.22 -3.03 -11.13
N ARG A 129 -20.25 -3.27 -11.94
CA ARG A 129 -20.10 -3.27 -13.40
C ARG A 129 -19.68 -1.91 -13.94
N THR A 130 -20.25 -0.82 -13.42
CA THR A 130 -19.88 0.55 -13.84
C THR A 130 -18.44 0.85 -13.42
N LEU A 131 -18.07 0.51 -12.20
CA LEU A 131 -16.73 0.69 -11.68
C LEU A 131 -15.70 -0.08 -12.52
N LEU A 132 -15.93 -1.37 -12.77
CA LEU A 132 -15.04 -2.21 -13.58
C LEU A 132 -14.93 -1.69 -15.02
N LEU A 133 -16.02 -1.16 -15.59
CA LEU A 133 -16.02 -0.58 -16.94
C LEU A 133 -15.19 0.70 -17.04
N VAL A 134 -15.21 1.54 -16.00
CA VAL A 134 -14.49 2.82 -15.95
C VAL A 134 -13.06 2.67 -15.44
N LEU A 135 -12.75 1.57 -14.74
CA LEU A 135 -11.47 1.34 -14.09
C LEU A 135 -10.26 1.55 -15.01
N PRO A 136 -10.19 1.00 -16.24
CA PRO A 136 -9.01 1.24 -17.10
C PRO A 136 -8.81 2.72 -17.43
N THR A 137 -9.90 3.47 -17.67
CA THR A 137 -9.84 4.92 -17.88
C THR A 137 -9.38 5.67 -16.63
N ALA A 138 -9.86 5.28 -15.45
CA ALA A 138 -9.41 5.86 -14.19
C ALA A 138 -7.91 5.61 -13.95
N LEU A 139 -7.39 4.44 -14.32
CA LEU A 139 -5.97 4.09 -14.22
C LEU A 139 -5.11 4.87 -15.23
N ILE A 140 -5.63 5.18 -16.42
CA ILE A 140 -4.97 6.10 -17.37
C ILE A 140 -4.83 7.50 -16.75
N ALA A 141 -5.91 8.02 -16.14
CA ALA A 141 -5.86 9.31 -15.46
C ALA A 141 -4.85 9.29 -14.28
N LEU A 142 -4.81 8.19 -13.52
CA LEU A 142 -3.83 7.98 -12.45
C LEU A 142 -2.39 7.99 -12.98
N LEU A 143 -2.12 7.34 -14.11
CA LEU A 143 -0.80 7.33 -14.75
C LEU A 143 -0.35 8.75 -15.10
N PHE A 144 -1.20 9.55 -15.74
CA PHE A 144 -0.89 10.95 -16.05
C PHE A 144 -0.68 11.78 -14.78
N PHE A 145 -1.52 11.59 -13.76
CA PHE A 145 -1.35 12.25 -12.48
C PHE A 145 -0.01 11.90 -11.83
N ALA A 146 0.36 10.63 -11.80
CA ALA A 146 1.62 10.16 -11.24
C ALA A 146 2.83 10.74 -11.98
N GLN A 147 2.80 10.78 -13.31
CA GLN A 147 3.86 11.41 -14.11
C GLN A 147 3.97 12.92 -13.85
N GLN A 148 2.83 13.61 -13.79
CA GLN A 148 2.81 15.04 -13.51
C GLN A 148 3.31 15.34 -12.10
N TYR A 149 2.96 14.50 -11.13
CA TYR A 149 3.44 14.58 -9.75
C TYR A 149 4.95 14.37 -9.68
N ALA A 150 5.47 13.33 -10.35
CA ALA A 150 6.90 13.03 -10.41
C ALA A 150 7.69 14.20 -11.02
N ARG A 151 7.23 14.76 -12.15
CA ARG A 151 7.86 15.93 -12.79
C ARG A 151 7.89 17.17 -11.88
N ARG A 152 6.80 17.43 -11.15
CA ARG A 152 6.73 18.59 -10.23
C ARG A 152 7.69 18.48 -9.05
N HIS A 153 7.97 17.26 -8.60
CA HIS A 153 8.85 17.00 -7.46
C HIS A 153 10.25 16.56 -7.87
N GLY A 154 10.60 16.65 -9.17
CA GLY A 154 11.92 16.25 -9.67
C GLY A 154 12.25 14.77 -9.48
N LEU A 155 11.24 13.91 -9.31
CA LEU A 155 11.43 12.47 -9.16
C LEU A 155 11.70 11.84 -10.52
N ASP A 156 12.91 11.32 -10.73
CA ASP A 156 13.27 10.57 -11.93
C ASP A 156 12.83 9.11 -11.81
N VAL A 157 11.53 8.87 -11.97
CA VAL A 157 10.96 7.51 -11.95
C VAL A 157 10.90 6.96 -13.37
N GLN A 158 11.77 6.00 -13.66
CA GLN A 158 11.86 5.32 -14.95
C GLN A 158 10.74 4.29 -15.05
N VAL A 159 9.68 4.63 -15.78
CA VAL A 159 8.55 3.73 -16.07
C VAL A 159 8.29 3.75 -17.57
N GLU A 160 8.04 2.58 -18.17
CA GLU A 160 7.61 2.42 -19.56
C GLU A 160 6.14 2.85 -19.75
N ALA A 161 5.88 4.13 -19.50
CA ALA A 161 4.56 4.72 -19.58
C ALA A 161 3.86 4.58 -20.94
N PRO A 162 4.52 4.66 -22.12
CA PRO A 162 3.81 4.50 -23.40
C PRO A 162 3.27 3.07 -23.57
N LEU A 163 4.02 2.04 -23.14
CA LEU A 163 3.58 0.66 -23.20
C LEU A 163 2.39 0.40 -22.28
N LEU A 164 2.47 0.91 -21.04
CA LEU A 164 1.38 0.82 -20.07
C LEU A 164 0.14 1.57 -20.56
N LEU A 165 0.30 2.80 -21.08
CA LEU A 165 -0.81 3.58 -21.65
C LEU A 165 -1.48 2.84 -22.81
N GLY A 166 -0.70 2.27 -23.73
CA GLY A 166 -1.22 1.47 -24.84
C GLY A 166 -2.01 0.26 -24.37
N SER A 167 -1.51 -0.43 -23.35
CA SER A 167 -2.17 -1.61 -22.77
C SER A 167 -3.46 -1.25 -22.01
N LEU A 168 -3.47 -0.16 -21.26
CA LEU A 168 -4.67 0.34 -20.59
C LEU A 168 -5.73 0.82 -21.58
N ALA A 169 -5.31 1.50 -22.65
CA ALA A 169 -6.21 1.91 -23.74
C ALA A 169 -6.82 0.69 -24.45
N ALA A 170 -6.02 -0.34 -24.72
CA ALA A 170 -6.50 -1.61 -25.27
C ALA A 170 -7.52 -2.28 -24.34
N CYS A 171 -7.26 -2.33 -23.03
CA CYS A 171 -8.21 -2.84 -22.03
C CYS A 171 -9.53 -2.05 -22.06
N GLN A 172 -9.48 -0.71 -22.11
CA GLN A 172 -10.68 0.12 -22.20
C GLN A 172 -11.47 -0.15 -23.49
N LEU A 173 -10.80 -0.25 -24.63
CA LEU A 173 -11.43 -0.56 -25.91
C LEU A 173 -12.09 -1.94 -25.89
N LEU A 174 -11.45 -2.95 -25.28
CA LEU A 174 -12.03 -4.27 -25.08
C LEU A 174 -13.30 -4.20 -24.21
N SER A 175 -13.27 -3.45 -23.10
CA SER A 175 -14.45 -3.26 -22.27
C SER A 175 -15.60 -2.58 -23.03
N LEU A 176 -15.32 -1.52 -23.80
CA LEU A 176 -16.33 -0.78 -24.57
C LEU A 176 -16.91 -1.60 -25.74
N THR A 177 -16.06 -2.34 -26.45
CA THR A 177 -16.51 -3.23 -27.54
C THR A 177 -17.38 -4.37 -27.03
N SER A 178 -17.15 -4.85 -25.81
CA SER A 178 -18.00 -5.86 -25.17
C SER A 178 -19.43 -5.35 -24.87
N LEU A 179 -19.65 -4.03 -24.84
CA LEU A 179 -20.98 -3.44 -24.64
C LEU A 179 -21.85 -3.49 -25.91
N ARG A 180 -21.26 -3.82 -27.07
CA ARG A 180 -22.01 -3.93 -28.33
C ARG A 180 -23.10 -4.99 -28.20
N ARG A 181 -24.27 -4.71 -28.79
CA ARG A 181 -25.48 -5.55 -28.72
C ARG A 181 -25.26 -7.00 -29.17
N SER A 182 -24.22 -7.26 -29.97
CA SER A 182 -23.85 -8.60 -30.45
C SER A 182 -23.32 -9.54 -29.36
N PHE A 183 -22.95 -9.03 -28.17
CA PHE A 183 -22.48 -9.86 -27.07
C PHE A 183 -23.63 -10.26 -26.15
N ALA A 184 -23.74 -11.56 -25.86
CA ALA A 184 -24.65 -12.05 -24.83
C ALA A 184 -24.30 -11.43 -23.45
N PRO A 185 -25.29 -11.11 -22.58
CA PRO A 185 -25.06 -10.38 -21.33
C PRO A 185 -23.98 -11.00 -20.43
N GLY A 186 -24.03 -12.32 -20.21
CA GLY A 186 -23.04 -13.01 -19.39
C GLY A 186 -21.62 -13.01 -19.99
N ARG A 187 -21.50 -12.92 -21.32
CA ARG A 187 -20.21 -12.84 -22.01
C ARG A 187 -19.62 -11.43 -21.92
N ARG A 188 -20.47 -10.41 -21.99
CA ARG A 188 -20.10 -9.00 -21.79
C ARG A 188 -19.47 -8.79 -20.41
N ASP A 189 -20.15 -9.21 -19.34
CA ASP A 189 -19.68 -8.94 -17.98
C ASP A 189 -18.34 -9.64 -17.68
N ARG A 190 -18.11 -10.84 -18.24
CA ARG A 190 -16.81 -11.53 -18.16
C ARG A 190 -15.67 -10.74 -18.82
N TRP A 191 -15.90 -10.19 -20.01
CA TRP A 191 -14.89 -9.38 -20.72
C TRP A 191 -14.59 -8.06 -20.00
N ILE A 192 -15.62 -7.39 -19.45
CA ILE A 192 -15.44 -6.19 -18.62
C ILE A 192 -14.59 -6.52 -17.40
N ALA A 193 -14.93 -7.57 -16.66
CA ALA A 193 -14.19 -7.98 -15.48
C ALA A 193 -12.75 -8.39 -15.79
N ALA A 194 -12.53 -9.15 -16.88
CA ALA A 194 -11.19 -9.56 -17.31
C ALA A 194 -10.31 -8.37 -17.70
N ALA A 195 -10.84 -7.42 -18.49
CA ALA A 195 -10.12 -6.22 -18.88
C ALA A 195 -9.79 -5.33 -17.69
N ALA A 196 -10.71 -5.18 -16.74
CA ALA A 196 -10.49 -4.42 -15.50
C ALA A 196 -9.41 -5.08 -14.62
N ALA A 197 -9.46 -6.41 -14.44
CA ALA A 197 -8.47 -7.16 -13.68
C ALA A 197 -7.07 -7.05 -14.30
N LEU A 198 -6.98 -7.20 -15.63
CA LEU A 198 -5.72 -7.05 -16.36
C LEU A 198 -5.16 -5.63 -16.25
N ALA A 199 -5.99 -4.60 -16.42
CA ALA A 199 -5.59 -3.21 -16.28
C ALA A 199 -5.05 -2.90 -14.87
N PHE A 200 -5.73 -3.40 -13.84
CA PHE A 200 -5.30 -3.26 -12.45
C PHE A 200 -3.97 -3.98 -12.19
N TRP A 201 -3.82 -5.21 -12.69
CA TRP A 201 -2.58 -5.97 -12.54
C TRP A 201 -1.40 -5.29 -13.25
N LEU A 202 -1.57 -4.89 -14.51
CA LEU A 202 -0.55 -4.16 -15.28
C LEU A 202 -0.14 -2.86 -14.60
N THR A 203 -1.09 -2.11 -14.02
CA THR A 203 -0.76 -0.88 -13.30
C THR A 203 0.08 -1.16 -12.05
N ASN A 204 -0.18 -2.26 -11.33
CA ASN A 204 0.65 -2.59 -10.17
C ASN A 204 2.07 -2.98 -10.60
N VAL A 205 2.20 -3.88 -11.58
CA VAL A 205 3.51 -4.42 -12.01
C VAL A 205 4.34 -3.39 -12.78
N CYS A 206 3.71 -2.61 -13.67
CA CYS A 206 4.44 -1.70 -14.57
C CYS A 206 4.59 -0.28 -14.02
N LEU A 207 3.74 0.17 -13.09
CA LEU A 207 3.81 1.53 -12.54
C LEU A 207 4.11 1.51 -11.04
N ARG A 208 3.26 0.87 -10.22
CA ARG A 208 3.36 1.00 -8.76
C ARG A 208 4.63 0.36 -8.20
N GLU A 209 4.85 -0.93 -8.45
CA GLU A 209 6.00 -1.67 -7.94
C GLU A 209 7.35 -1.04 -8.35
N PRO A 210 7.60 -0.71 -9.63
CA PRO A 210 8.86 -0.07 -10.01
C PRO A 210 9.00 1.35 -9.43
N ALA A 211 7.91 2.12 -9.32
CA ALA A 211 7.96 3.42 -8.68
C ALA A 211 8.26 3.32 -7.18
N GLU A 212 7.63 2.38 -6.48
CA GLU A 212 7.85 2.10 -5.06
C GLU A 212 9.30 1.67 -4.81
N LEU A 213 9.84 0.79 -5.66
CA LEU A 213 11.24 0.38 -5.61
C LEU A 213 12.20 1.54 -5.85
N GLN A 214 11.94 2.41 -6.85
CA GLN A 214 12.84 3.52 -7.16
C GLN A 214 12.81 4.62 -6.09
N ILE A 215 11.63 5.00 -5.62
CA ILE A 215 11.46 6.05 -4.61
C ILE A 215 12.05 5.60 -3.27
N HIS A 216 11.80 4.36 -2.86
CA HIS A 216 12.31 3.85 -1.57
C HIS A 216 13.73 3.27 -1.64
N SER A 217 14.32 3.17 -2.83
CA SER A 217 15.71 2.70 -2.97
C SER A 217 16.67 3.75 -2.42
N ALA A 218 17.44 3.35 -1.40
CA ALA A 218 18.57 4.12 -0.90
C ALA A 218 19.84 3.96 -1.74
N ARG A 219 19.87 2.96 -2.63
CA ARG A 219 21.09 2.52 -3.31
C ARG A 219 21.77 3.61 -4.15
N PRO A 220 21.06 4.36 -5.02
CA PRO A 220 21.71 5.38 -5.85
C PRO A 220 22.37 6.49 -5.01
N PHE A 221 21.69 6.91 -3.93
CA PHE A 221 22.22 7.90 -3.01
C PHE A 221 23.47 7.39 -2.30
N VAL A 222 23.42 6.19 -1.70
CA VAL A 222 24.55 5.62 -0.98
C VAL A 222 25.74 5.41 -1.91
N GLN A 223 25.52 4.90 -3.12
CA GLN A 223 26.58 4.72 -4.12
C GLN A 223 27.23 6.04 -4.51
N ALA A 224 26.45 7.11 -4.70
CA ALA A 224 27.00 8.44 -5.00
C ALA A 224 27.88 8.98 -3.86
N VAL A 225 27.44 8.82 -2.61
CA VAL A 225 28.22 9.26 -1.44
C VAL A 225 29.49 8.42 -1.26
N GLU A 226 29.39 7.10 -1.41
CA GLU A 226 30.55 6.22 -1.29
C GLU A 226 31.56 6.42 -2.42
N GLU A 227 31.11 6.75 -3.64
CA GLU A 227 32.00 7.11 -4.74
C GLU A 227 32.76 8.41 -4.45
N MET A 228 32.10 9.41 -3.86
CA MET A 228 32.78 10.62 -3.38
C MET A 228 33.82 10.32 -2.28
N ARG A 229 33.49 9.40 -1.36
CA ARG A 229 34.42 8.95 -0.31
C ARG A 229 35.59 8.15 -0.86
N ARG A 230 35.41 7.38 -1.95
CA ARG A 230 36.50 6.70 -2.66
C ARG A 230 37.46 7.70 -3.32
N GLN A 231 36.92 8.77 -3.90
CA GLN A 231 37.72 9.83 -4.53
C GLN A 231 38.46 10.72 -3.52
N LYS A 232 37.79 11.08 -2.41
CA LYS A 232 38.37 11.85 -1.30
C LYS A 232 38.03 11.18 0.04
N PRO A 233 38.93 10.34 0.60
CA PRO A 233 38.69 9.61 1.84
C PRO A 233 38.48 10.52 3.04
N ALA A 234 37.34 10.37 3.72
CA ALA A 234 37.00 11.07 4.96
C ALA A 234 35.92 10.30 5.76
N PRO A 235 35.84 10.49 7.10
CA PRO A 235 34.79 9.91 7.93
C PRO A 235 33.40 10.40 7.52
N LEU A 236 32.41 9.51 7.67
CA LEU A 236 31.01 9.79 7.40
C LEU A 236 30.29 10.12 8.70
N VAL A 237 29.60 11.25 8.72
CA VAL A 237 28.84 11.75 9.87
C VAL A 237 27.38 11.88 9.47
N LEU A 238 26.50 11.24 10.23
CA LEU A 238 25.06 11.25 10.00
C LEU A 238 24.40 12.19 11.03
N TYR A 239 23.79 13.29 10.57
CA TYR A 239 23.19 14.31 11.44
C TYR A 239 21.68 14.13 11.62
N GLY A 240 21.25 13.88 12.85
CA GLY A 240 19.84 13.71 13.21
C GLY A 240 19.20 12.52 12.51
N LEU A 241 20.00 11.51 12.16
CA LEU A 241 19.52 10.23 11.61
C LEU A 241 19.50 9.19 12.73
N ASN A 242 18.34 8.56 12.93
CA ASN A 242 18.20 7.47 13.88
C ASN A 242 19.09 6.28 13.51
N ARG A 243 19.75 5.72 14.53
CA ARG A 243 20.59 4.52 14.42
C ARG A 243 19.81 3.30 13.92
N ASP A 244 18.54 3.16 14.31
CA ASP A 244 17.73 1.97 14.04
C ASP A 244 16.78 2.11 12.83
N GLY A 245 17.13 2.94 11.85
CA GLY A 245 16.30 3.10 10.66
C GLY A 245 17.08 3.54 9.42
N PRO A 246 17.18 4.85 9.14
CA PRO A 246 17.91 5.34 7.97
C PRO A 246 19.36 4.88 7.94
N ALA A 247 20.03 4.80 9.10
CA ALA A 247 21.43 4.35 9.16
C ALA A 247 21.63 2.88 8.79
N ILE A 248 20.71 1.99 9.20
CA ILE A 248 20.72 0.58 8.77
C ILE A 248 20.50 0.48 7.26
N VAL A 249 19.55 1.26 6.72
CA VAL A 249 19.30 1.30 5.27
C VAL A 249 20.54 1.78 4.51
N TYR A 250 21.25 2.77 5.04
CA TYR A 250 22.53 3.21 4.49
C TYR A 250 23.54 2.06 4.53
N HIS A 251 23.77 1.46 5.70
CA HIS A 251 24.74 0.39 5.92
C HIS A 251 24.57 -0.78 4.94
N VAL A 252 23.34 -1.25 4.73
CA VAL A 252 23.03 -2.39 3.85
C VAL A 252 23.40 -2.12 2.39
N ASN A 253 23.54 -0.84 2.00
CA ASN A 253 23.93 -0.43 0.65
C ASN A 253 25.41 -0.04 0.52
N VAL A 254 26.20 -0.13 1.60
CA VAL A 254 27.65 0.14 1.59
C VAL A 254 28.41 -1.14 1.26
N GLU A 255 29.36 -1.04 0.34
CA GLU A 255 30.33 -2.10 0.06
C GLU A 255 31.52 -1.97 1.03
N GLY A 256 31.57 -2.78 2.08
CA GLY A 256 32.70 -2.86 3.00
C GLY A 256 32.41 -2.37 4.42
N GLU A 257 33.45 -1.84 5.08
CA GLU A 257 33.36 -1.43 6.49
C GLU A 257 32.59 -0.11 6.63
N PHE A 258 31.62 -0.10 7.54
CA PHE A 258 30.74 1.03 7.77
C PHE A 258 30.82 1.48 9.24
N THR A 259 31.56 2.55 9.48
CA THR A 259 31.79 3.13 10.80
C THR A 259 31.35 4.60 10.85
N PRO A 260 30.04 4.89 10.69
CA PRO A 260 29.55 6.26 10.74
C PRO A 260 29.61 6.82 12.16
N GLN A 261 29.80 8.13 12.25
CA GLN A 261 29.60 8.88 13.49
C GLN A 261 28.20 9.50 13.48
N PHE A 262 27.53 9.48 14.62
CA PHE A 262 26.17 10.01 14.77
C PHE A 262 26.20 11.25 15.64
N ILE A 263 25.58 12.31 15.14
CA ILE A 263 25.39 13.56 15.88
C ILE A 263 23.94 14.01 15.75
N ASP A 264 23.41 14.62 16.80
CA ASP A 264 22.02 15.10 16.83
C ASP A 264 21.93 16.61 17.08
N ARG A 265 23.04 17.24 17.48
CA ARG A 265 23.10 18.66 17.84
C ARG A 265 24.15 19.40 17.02
N ALA A 266 23.84 20.64 16.67
CA ALA A 266 24.73 21.52 15.92
C ALA A 266 26.09 21.72 16.62
N GLN A 267 26.11 21.81 17.95
CA GLN A 267 27.33 22.02 18.75
C GLN A 267 28.34 20.87 18.59
N GLN A 268 27.86 19.65 18.36
CA GLN A 268 28.73 18.48 18.19
C GLN A 268 29.54 18.53 16.89
N LEU A 269 29.13 19.34 15.89
CA LEU A 269 29.88 19.49 14.64
C LEU A 269 31.30 20.00 14.92
N THR A 270 31.45 21.00 15.80
CA THR A 270 32.73 21.66 16.07
C THR A 270 33.73 20.73 16.78
N GLU A 271 33.26 19.67 17.44
CA GLU A 271 34.09 18.72 18.19
C GLU A 271 34.61 17.55 17.32
N LEU A 272 34.24 17.50 16.04
CA LEU A 272 34.60 16.41 15.13
C LEU A 272 35.97 16.61 14.49
N HIS A 273 36.54 15.51 14.01
CA HIS A 273 37.78 15.51 13.25
C HIS A 273 37.50 15.79 11.76
N TYR A 274 38.18 16.80 11.22
CA TYR A 274 38.07 17.24 9.83
C TYR A 274 39.26 16.76 8.98
N PRO A 275 39.10 16.56 7.66
CA PRO A 275 37.89 16.75 6.84
C PRO A 275 36.86 15.63 7.05
N LEU A 276 35.56 15.91 6.83
CA LEU A 276 34.47 14.95 7.00
C LEU A 276 33.34 15.10 5.98
N TYR A 277 32.56 14.03 5.77
CA TYR A 277 31.28 14.08 5.05
C TYR A 277 30.11 14.13 6.02
N LEU A 278 29.28 15.16 5.89
CA LEU A 278 28.06 15.32 6.68
C LEU A 278 26.83 14.99 5.83
N VAL A 279 26.11 13.92 6.18
CA VAL A 279 24.81 13.57 5.60
C VAL A 279 23.70 14.08 6.50
N ILE A 280 22.79 14.87 5.95
CA ILE A 280 21.71 15.52 6.69
C ILE A 280 20.45 15.59 5.82
N SER A 281 19.27 15.41 6.42
CA SER A 281 18.01 15.58 5.70
C SER A 281 17.77 17.05 5.34
N ASP A 282 17.01 17.32 4.28
CA ASP A 282 16.73 18.71 3.85
C ASP A 282 16.02 19.54 4.94
N ARG A 283 15.14 18.89 5.72
CA ARG A 283 14.46 19.49 6.88
C ARG A 283 15.46 19.87 7.98
N ASN A 284 16.33 18.93 8.36
CA ASN A 284 17.33 19.18 9.41
C ASN A 284 18.38 20.19 8.93
N SER A 285 18.72 20.20 7.64
CA SER A 285 19.60 21.20 7.03
C SER A 285 19.02 22.61 7.14
N SER A 286 17.73 22.77 6.84
CA SER A 286 17.04 24.06 6.95
C SER A 286 16.91 24.52 8.40
N ALA A 287 16.62 23.60 9.33
CA ALA A 287 16.60 23.89 10.76
C ALA A 287 17.99 24.29 11.29
N LEU A 288 19.05 23.58 10.89
CA LEU A 288 20.43 23.87 11.24
C LEU A 288 20.87 25.23 10.69
N ALA A 289 20.53 25.55 9.44
CA ALA A 289 20.83 26.85 8.83
C ALA A 289 20.12 27.99 9.59
N SER A 290 18.87 27.80 9.99
CA SER A 290 18.10 28.79 10.76
C SER A 290 18.69 29.01 12.16
N ALA A 291 19.08 27.93 12.84
CA ALA A 291 19.73 28.01 14.15
C ALA A 291 21.09 28.72 14.07
N ARG A 292 21.91 28.39 13.07
CA ARG A 292 23.21 29.04 12.85
C ARG A 292 23.06 30.53 12.53
N ALA A 293 22.06 30.91 11.73
CA ALA A 293 21.77 32.31 11.44
C ALA A 293 21.36 33.08 12.70
N ALA A 294 20.57 32.47 13.60
CA ALA A 294 20.21 33.08 14.89
C ALA A 294 21.43 33.25 15.82
N GLU A 295 22.41 32.35 15.73
CA GLU A 295 23.67 32.40 16.48
C GLU A 295 24.74 33.29 15.82
N GLY A 296 24.44 33.94 14.68
CA GLY A 296 25.39 34.78 13.94
C GLY A 296 26.52 34.00 13.24
N ARG A 297 26.37 32.69 13.08
CA ARG A 297 27.37 31.81 12.46
C ARG A 297 27.23 31.76 10.94
N PRO A 298 28.33 31.64 10.17
CA PRO A 298 28.30 31.46 8.73
C PRO A 298 27.46 30.26 8.28
N ALA A 299 26.87 30.40 7.09
CA ALA A 299 26.14 29.32 6.43
C ALA A 299 27.07 28.17 6.07
N LEU A 300 26.51 26.95 6.03
CA LEU A 300 27.23 25.79 5.52
C LEU A 300 27.65 26.03 4.06
N PRO A 301 28.77 25.43 3.62
CA PRO A 301 29.20 25.50 2.23
C PRO A 301 28.15 24.89 1.29
N ALA A 302 28.32 25.08 -0.02
CA ALA A 302 27.45 24.42 -0.99
C ALA A 302 27.47 22.89 -0.78
N ALA A 303 26.30 22.26 -0.87
CA ALA A 303 26.20 20.81 -0.74
C ALA A 303 26.99 20.15 -1.88
N ALA A 304 27.89 19.24 -1.51
CA ALA A 304 28.70 18.48 -2.45
C ALA A 304 27.83 17.49 -3.26
N TYR A 305 26.74 17.03 -2.67
CA TYR A 305 25.73 16.23 -3.37
C TYR A 305 24.33 16.46 -2.76
N ARG A 306 23.30 16.34 -3.60
CA ARG A 306 21.89 16.32 -3.19
C ARG A 306 21.21 15.16 -3.89
N GLY A 307 20.43 14.39 -3.15
CA GLY A 307 19.74 13.25 -3.72
C GLY A 307 18.63 12.72 -2.82
N TRP A 308 17.81 11.86 -3.41
CA TRP A 308 16.72 11.20 -2.71
C TRP A 308 17.24 9.99 -1.92
N PHE A 309 16.90 9.91 -0.64
CA PHE A 309 17.24 8.78 0.22
C PHE A 309 15.99 8.31 0.97
N ARG A 310 15.45 7.17 0.50
CA ARG A 310 14.27 6.48 1.03
C ARG A 310 12.98 7.29 0.96
N ASP A 311 12.77 8.21 1.90
CA ASP A 311 11.48 8.92 2.07
C ASP A 311 11.63 10.45 1.98
N GLY A 312 12.78 10.95 1.53
CA GLY A 312 12.97 12.38 1.31
C GLY A 312 14.32 12.76 0.73
N GLU A 313 14.52 14.06 0.54
CA GLU A 313 15.77 14.62 0.07
C GLU A 313 16.80 14.76 1.19
N TYR A 314 18.03 14.41 0.85
CA TYR A 314 19.19 14.53 1.72
C TYR A 314 20.28 15.33 1.00
N ARG A 315 21.05 16.05 1.82
CA ARG A 315 22.20 16.83 1.39
C ARG A 315 23.45 16.24 2.01
N VAL A 316 24.51 16.25 1.23
CA VAL A 316 25.83 15.80 1.65
C VAL A 316 26.79 16.97 1.53
N TYR A 317 27.43 17.31 2.63
CA TYR A 317 28.43 18.36 2.69
C TYR A 317 29.81 17.74 2.89
N TYR A 318 30.79 18.25 2.17
CA TYR A 318 32.19 17.98 2.47
C TYR A 318 32.72 19.18 3.25
N LEU A 319 33.11 18.95 4.50
CA LEU A 319 33.60 20.01 5.39
C LEU A 319 35.09 19.78 5.59
N GLU A 320 35.91 20.76 5.19
CA GLU A 320 37.37 20.72 5.38
C GLU A 320 37.79 21.26 6.75
N GLN A 321 36.95 22.09 7.35
CA GLN A 321 37.18 22.77 8.63
C GLN A 321 35.87 22.85 9.41
N PRO A 322 35.94 23.05 10.75
CA PRO A 322 34.76 23.33 11.53
C PRO A 322 34.00 24.53 10.96
N PRO A 323 32.68 24.42 10.75
CA PRO A 323 31.87 25.56 10.40
C PRO A 323 31.69 26.40 11.68
N ASP A 324 32.64 27.30 11.92
CA ASP A 324 32.63 28.24 13.07
C ASP A 324 31.32 29.03 13.16
#